data_AF-A0A6I9N7Z7-F1
#
_entry.id   AF-A0A6I9N7Z7-F1
#
_cell.length_a   1.000
_cell.length_b   1.000
_cell.length_c   1.000
_cell.angle_alpha   90.00
_cell.angle_beta   90.00
_cell.angle_gamma   90.00
#
_symmetry.space_group_name_H-M   'P 1'
#
loop_
_entity.id
_entity.type
_entity.pdbx_description
1 polymer ?
#
loop_
_entity_poly.entity_id
_entity_poly.type
_entity_poly.pdbx_seq_one_letter_code
_entity_poly.pdbx_strand_id
1 'polypeptide(L)'
;HGDFLALDLGGSSFRVLLVRVRSGKGHNVDMNHKIYSIPQETMQGTGEEFQEFDLNFVAVVNDTVGTMMTCCYEDPQCEVGLIVGTGTNCCYMEEMQNFERLEGDDGRMCVNMEWGAFGENGELDDFCTAFDHLVDDSSSNPGKQRY
;
A
#
# COMPACT_ATOMS: atom_id res chain seq x y z
N HIS A 1 -17.89 -13.79 10.48
CA HIS A 1 -17.44 -13.38 11.82
C HIS A 1 -16.11 -14.01 12.11
N GLY A 2 -15.16 -13.22 12.59
CA GLY A 2 -13.80 -13.70 12.81
C GLY A 2 -12.85 -12.57 13.16
N ASP A 3 -11.69 -12.98 13.64
CA ASP A 3 -10.51 -12.14 13.81
C ASP A 3 -9.64 -12.34 12.56
N PHE A 4 -9.26 -11.24 11.92
CA PHE A 4 -8.49 -11.22 10.67
C PHE A 4 -7.17 -10.51 10.92
N LEU A 5 -6.09 -11.01 10.32
CA LEU A 5 -4.79 -10.35 10.33
C LEU A 5 -4.52 -9.79 8.94
N ALA A 6 -4.33 -8.48 8.85
CA ALA A 6 -3.84 -7.81 7.65
C ALA A 6 -2.40 -7.37 7.89
N LEU A 7 -1.55 -7.54 6.88
CA LEU A 7 -0.15 -7.18 6.96
C LEU A 7 0.13 -6.07 5.94
N ASP A 8 0.57 -4.93 6.47
CA ASP A 8 0.93 -3.72 5.74
C ASP A 8 2.45 -3.63 5.69
N LEU A 9 3.02 -3.78 4.49
CA LEU A 9 4.46 -3.75 4.27
C LEU A 9 4.90 -2.32 3.93
N GLY A 10 5.48 -1.63 4.92
CA GLY A 10 6.27 -0.43 4.68
C GLY A 10 7.73 -0.80 4.44
N GLY A 11 8.42 -0.08 3.55
CA GLY A 11 9.78 -0.40 3.09
C GLY A 11 10.89 -0.52 4.14
N SER A 12 10.63 -0.35 5.45
CA SER A 12 11.56 -0.70 6.54
C SER A 12 10.86 -1.30 7.77
N SER A 13 9.54 -1.44 7.73
CA SER A 13 8.72 -1.93 8.82
C SER A 13 7.41 -2.47 8.31
N PHE A 14 6.95 -3.60 8.84
CA PHE A 14 5.60 -4.08 8.59
C PHE A 14 4.70 -3.79 9.78
N ARG A 15 3.46 -3.43 9.49
CA ARG A 15 2.39 -3.28 10.47
C ARG A 15 1.46 -4.47 10.36
N VAL A 16 1.26 -5.16 11.47
CA VAL A 16 0.24 -6.21 11.61
C VAL A 16 -1.00 -5.56 12.17
N LEU A 17 -2.10 -5.58 11.42
CA LEU A 17 -3.42 -5.14 11.85
C LEU A 17 -4.28 -6.36 12.20
N LEU A 18 -4.76 -6.41 13.44
CA LEU A 18 -5.79 -7.34 13.90
C LEU A 18 -7.15 -6.65 13.74
N VAL A 19 -7.96 -7.15 12.81
CA VAL A 19 -9.33 -6.68 12.54
C VAL A 19 -10.32 -7.69 13.11
N ARG A 20 -11.08 -7.30 14.14
CA ARG A 20 -12.13 -8.15 14.73
C ARG A 20 -13.50 -7.73 14.22
N VAL A 21 -14.16 -8.63 13.48
CA VAL A 21 -15.50 -8.38 12.93
C VAL A 21 -16.56 -9.13 13.73
N ARG A 22 -17.26 -8.41 14.63
CA ARG A 22 -18.28 -8.99 15.52
C ARG A 22 -19.68 -8.92 14.91
N SER A 23 -20.54 -9.90 15.25
CA SER A 23 -21.95 -9.90 14.86
C SER A 23 -22.77 -9.14 15.89
N GLY A 24 -23.47 -8.11 15.46
CA GLY A 24 -24.38 -7.33 16.29
C GLY A 24 -25.16 -6.33 15.45
N LYS A 25 -26.27 -5.80 15.99
CA LYS A 25 -26.97 -4.65 15.38
C LYS A 25 -26.02 -3.45 15.45
N GLY A 26 -25.46 -3.08 14.30
CA GLY A 26 -24.34 -2.16 14.16
C GLY A 26 -23.08 -2.94 13.83
N HIS A 27 -22.53 -2.73 12.63
CA HIS A 27 -21.26 -3.32 12.19
C HIS A 27 -20.14 -2.88 13.13
N ASN A 28 -19.80 -3.73 14.10
CA ASN A 28 -18.80 -3.42 15.12
C ASN A 28 -17.48 -4.07 14.68
N VAL A 29 -16.63 -3.26 14.05
CA VAL A 29 -15.26 -3.62 13.63
C VAL A 29 -14.30 -3.03 14.65
N ASP A 30 -13.45 -3.85 15.27
CA ASP A 30 -12.41 -3.40 16.21
C ASP A 30 -11.04 -3.65 15.58
N MET A 31 -10.24 -2.60 15.40
CA MET A 31 -8.93 -2.67 14.75
C MET A 31 -7.82 -2.34 15.74
N ASN A 32 -6.88 -3.27 15.91
CA ASN A 32 -5.66 -3.10 16.70
C ASN A 32 -4.46 -3.27 15.78
N HIS A 33 -3.34 -2.57 16.03
CA HIS A 33 -2.15 -2.72 15.21
C HIS A 33 -0.88 -2.80 16.04
N LYS A 34 0.15 -3.46 15.48
CA LYS A 34 1.51 -3.47 16.01
C LYS A 34 2.51 -3.36 14.88
N ILE A 35 3.52 -2.51 15.06
CA ILE A 35 4.57 -2.24 14.08
C ILE A 35 5.80 -3.05 14.44
N TYR A 36 6.41 -3.66 13.43
CA TYR A 36 7.61 -4.46 13.51
C TYR A 36 8.64 -3.95 12.49
N SER A 37 9.89 -3.75 12.90
CA SER A 37 10.97 -3.43 11.97
C SER A 37 11.38 -4.67 11.19
N ILE A 38 11.61 -4.53 9.88
CA ILE A 38 12.14 -5.63 9.05
C ILE A 38 13.66 -5.46 8.95
N PRO A 39 14.46 -6.49 9.30
CA PRO A 39 15.88 -6.50 8.99
C PRO A 39 16.13 -6.35 7.48
N GLN A 40 17.16 -5.61 7.07
CA GLN A 40 17.44 -5.38 5.64
C GLN A 40 17.61 -6.67 4.82
N GLU A 41 18.14 -7.72 5.45
CA GLU A 41 18.35 -9.04 4.84
C GLU A 41 17.02 -9.70 4.46
N THR A 42 16.03 -9.66 5.35
CA THR A 42 14.69 -10.22 5.11
C THR A 42 13.88 -9.41 4.09
N MET A 43 14.16 -8.09 3.96
CA MET A 43 13.51 -7.25 2.92
C MET A 43 13.88 -7.63 1.50
N GLN A 44 15.01 -8.32 1.30
CA GLN A 44 15.49 -8.76 -0.01
C GLN A 44 15.36 -10.29 -0.21
N GLY A 45 14.79 -11.00 0.77
CA GLY A 45 14.63 -12.45 0.77
C GLY A 45 13.42 -12.95 -0.04
N THR A 46 13.36 -14.27 -0.25
CA THR A 46 12.27 -14.96 -0.99
C THR A 46 10.98 -15.14 -0.18
N GLY A 47 10.96 -14.69 1.08
CA GLY A 47 9.84 -14.86 2.00
C GLY A 47 9.79 -16.20 2.75
N GLU A 48 10.72 -17.12 2.47
CA GLU A 48 10.80 -18.44 3.13
C GLU A 48 11.14 -18.33 4.64
N GLU A 49 11.83 -17.28 5.06
CA GLU A 49 12.19 -17.02 6.47
C GLU A 49 10.96 -16.77 7.37
N PHE A 50 9.82 -16.38 6.80
CA PHE A 50 8.60 -16.16 7.56
C PHE A 50 7.89 -17.47 7.95
N GLN A 51 8.33 -18.63 7.44
CA GLN A 51 7.78 -19.95 7.80
C GLN A 51 8.10 -20.39 9.24
N GLU A 52 9.11 -19.79 9.90
CA GLU A 52 9.41 -20.09 11.31
C GLU A 52 8.35 -19.58 12.28
N PHE A 53 7.51 -18.64 11.85
CA PHE A 53 6.41 -18.13 12.64
C PHE A 53 5.11 -18.83 12.21
N ASP A 54 4.41 -19.49 13.15
CA ASP A 54 3.09 -20.09 12.94
C ASP A 54 2.02 -18.98 12.76
N LEU A 55 2.12 -18.26 11.64
CA LEU A 55 1.28 -17.14 11.25
C LEU A 55 0.43 -17.54 10.05
N ASN A 56 -0.88 -17.38 10.17
CA ASN A 56 -1.79 -17.55 9.04
C ASN A 56 -1.92 -16.22 8.28
N PHE A 57 -1.27 -16.12 7.12
CA PHE A 57 -1.32 -14.94 6.26
C PHE A 57 -2.65 -14.90 5.49
N VAL A 58 -3.49 -13.89 5.77
CA VAL A 58 -4.82 -13.75 5.14
C VAL A 58 -4.82 -12.69 4.03
N ALA A 59 -3.99 -11.65 4.15
CA ALA A 59 -3.86 -10.60 3.14
C ALA A 59 -2.51 -9.87 3.23
N VAL A 60 -2.04 -9.41 2.07
CA VAL A 60 -0.94 -8.45 1.93
C VAL A 60 -1.54 -7.15 1.42
N VAL A 61 -1.18 -6.02 2.05
CA VAL A 61 -1.78 -4.71 1.77
C VAL A 61 -0.65 -3.69 1.56
N ASN A 62 -0.85 -2.78 0.60
CA ASN A 62 0.03 -1.62 0.42
C ASN A 62 -0.26 -0.54 1.49
N ASP A 63 0.76 0.24 1.87
CA ASP A 63 0.67 1.26 2.92
C ASP A 63 -0.36 2.37 2.64
N THR A 64 -0.53 2.81 1.40
CA THR A 64 -1.59 3.76 1.03
C THR A 64 -2.98 3.15 1.25
N VAL A 65 -3.15 1.86 0.92
CA VAL A 65 -4.42 1.14 1.12
C VAL A 65 -4.70 0.96 2.61
N GLY A 66 -3.68 0.58 3.39
CA GLY A 66 -3.78 0.52 4.85
C GLY A 66 -4.10 1.87 5.48
N THR A 67 -3.56 2.96 4.92
CA THR A 67 -3.83 4.34 5.35
C THR A 67 -5.28 4.73 5.05
N MET A 68 -5.73 4.52 3.82
CA MET A 68 -7.12 4.75 3.42
C MET A 68 -8.09 3.98 4.33
N MET A 69 -7.89 2.67 4.51
CA MET A 69 -8.75 1.83 5.35
C MET A 69 -8.81 2.29 6.81
N THR A 70 -7.70 2.81 7.34
CA THR A 70 -7.67 3.38 8.69
C THR A 70 -8.53 4.65 8.76
N CYS A 71 -8.47 5.52 7.74
CA CYS A 71 -9.32 6.71 7.68
C CYS A 71 -10.80 6.37 7.43
N CYS A 72 -11.11 5.40 6.56
CA CYS A 72 -12.47 4.94 6.28
C CYS A 72 -13.22 4.46 7.53
N TYR A 73 -12.48 4.00 8.55
CA TYR A 73 -13.06 3.56 9.82
C TYR A 73 -13.74 4.70 10.58
N GLU A 74 -13.17 5.91 10.51
CA GLU A 74 -13.72 7.10 11.16
C GLU A 74 -14.61 7.91 10.21
N ASP A 75 -14.24 7.99 8.93
CA ASP A 75 -14.98 8.68 7.90
C ASP A 75 -15.31 7.73 6.72
N PRO A 76 -16.56 7.22 6.64
CA PRO A 76 -16.99 6.35 5.55
C PRO A 76 -16.96 6.99 4.15
N GLN A 77 -16.69 8.29 4.03
CA GLN A 77 -16.49 8.99 2.75
C GLN A 77 -15.03 9.01 2.29
N CYS A 78 -14.10 8.50 3.09
CA CYS A 78 -12.71 8.38 2.68
C CYS A 78 -12.58 7.34 1.56
N GLU A 79 -12.14 7.77 0.38
CA GLU A 79 -11.98 6.92 -0.81
C GLU A 79 -10.59 7.05 -1.44
N VAL A 80 -9.67 7.74 -0.76
CA VAL A 80 -8.30 8.00 -1.21
C VAL A 80 -7.33 7.85 -0.03
N GLY A 81 -6.23 7.13 -0.26
CA GLY A 81 -5.09 7.04 0.66
C GLY A 81 -3.86 7.67 0.02
N LEU A 82 -3.15 8.51 0.77
CA LEU A 82 -1.97 9.22 0.29
C LEU A 82 -0.83 9.04 1.29
N ILE A 83 0.34 8.67 0.78
CA ILE A 83 1.59 8.68 1.52
C ILE A 83 2.49 9.78 0.93
N VAL A 84 3.01 10.63 1.82
CA VAL A 84 4.06 11.61 1.52
C VAL A 84 5.10 11.51 2.64
N GLY A 85 6.17 10.79 2.37
CA GLY A 85 7.25 10.52 3.31
C GLY A 85 8.58 10.35 2.59
N THR A 86 9.32 9.28 2.89
CA THR A 86 10.55 8.93 2.16
C THR A 86 10.29 8.72 0.66
N GLY A 87 9.10 8.22 0.32
CA GLY A 87 8.56 8.22 -1.04
C GLY A 87 7.14 8.79 -1.05
N THR A 88 6.55 8.86 -2.23
CA THR A 88 5.14 9.24 -2.40
C THR A 88 4.38 8.16 -3.16
N ASN A 89 3.17 7.83 -2.70
CA ASN A 89 2.25 6.96 -3.40
C ASN A 89 0.79 7.31 -3.06
N CYS A 90 -0.14 6.86 -3.90
CA CYS A 90 -1.57 7.05 -3.74
C CYS A 90 -2.34 5.77 -4.07
N CYS A 91 -3.44 5.54 -3.36
CA CYS A 91 -4.49 4.63 -3.79
C CYS A 91 -5.86 5.30 -3.73
N TYR A 92 -6.82 4.74 -4.46
CA TYR A 92 -8.21 5.19 -4.43
C TYR A 92 -9.19 4.06 -4.74
N MET A 93 -10.46 4.25 -4.41
CA MET A 93 -11.54 3.33 -4.80
C MET A 93 -12.00 3.61 -6.24
N GLU A 94 -11.90 2.60 -7.09
CA GLU A 94 -12.32 2.64 -8.50
C GLU A 94 -13.50 1.69 -8.75
N GLU A 95 -14.35 2.03 -9.70
CA GLU A 95 -15.49 1.21 -10.13
C GLU A 95 -15.01 -0.04 -10.89
N MET A 96 -15.55 -1.22 -10.55
CA MET A 96 -15.15 -2.48 -11.19
C MET A 96 -15.33 -2.47 -12.71
N GLN A 97 -16.34 -1.76 -13.22
CA GLN A 97 -16.58 -1.58 -14.67
C GLN A 97 -15.41 -0.94 -15.44
N ASN A 98 -14.51 -0.22 -14.75
CA ASN A 98 -13.35 0.42 -15.37
C ASN A 98 -12.16 -0.54 -15.53
N PHE A 99 -12.23 -1.74 -14.96
CA PHE A 99 -11.17 -2.76 -15.07
C PHE A 99 -11.43 -3.73 -16.22
N GLU A 100 -10.82 -3.49 -17.37
CA GLU A 100 -10.94 -4.38 -18.53
C GLU A 100 -10.35 -5.79 -18.31
N ARG A 101 -9.46 -5.94 -17.31
CA ARG A 101 -8.66 -7.15 -17.09
C ARG A 101 -9.20 -8.07 -15.99
N LEU A 102 -10.27 -7.66 -15.29
CA LEU A 102 -10.85 -8.44 -14.19
C LEU A 102 -12.24 -8.92 -14.60
N GLU A 103 -12.62 -10.12 -14.14
CA GLU A 103 -13.97 -10.63 -14.33
C GLU A 103 -14.92 -10.00 -13.31
N GLY A 104 -16.05 -9.48 -13.81
CA GLY A 104 -17.09 -8.84 -13.00
C GLY A 104 -17.06 -7.31 -13.08
N ASP A 105 -18.25 -6.72 -13.08
CA ASP A 105 -18.47 -5.27 -13.20
C ASP A 105 -19.20 -4.67 -11.97
N ASP A 106 -19.60 -5.50 -11.01
CA ASP A 106 -20.33 -5.09 -9.81
C ASP A 106 -19.39 -4.69 -8.67
N GLY A 107 -19.70 -3.58 -8.03
CA GLY A 107 -18.95 -3.04 -6.90
C GLY A 107 -17.71 -2.24 -7.28
N ARG A 108 -16.79 -2.10 -6.32
CA ARG A 108 -15.61 -1.23 -6.40
C ARG A 108 -14.38 -1.94 -5.89
N MET A 109 -13.21 -1.59 -6.42
CA MET A 109 -11.92 -2.13 -6.04
C MET A 109 -10.92 -1.02 -5.77
N CYS A 110 -10.10 -1.19 -4.73
CA CYS A 110 -9.02 -0.25 -4.46
C CYS A 110 -7.88 -0.42 -5.48
N VAL A 111 -7.47 0.68 -6.11
CA VAL A 111 -6.32 0.77 -7.01
C VAL A 111 -5.14 1.33 -6.24
N ASN A 112 -4.06 0.57 -6.14
CA ASN A 112 -2.75 1.12 -5.83
C ASN A 112 -2.13 1.67 -7.11
N MET A 113 -1.84 2.97 -7.15
CA MET A 113 -1.36 3.61 -8.37
C MET A 113 0.12 3.33 -8.66
N GLU A 114 0.93 3.13 -7.62
CA GLU A 114 2.40 3.13 -7.72
C GLU A 114 2.91 4.33 -8.53
N TRP A 115 2.38 5.51 -8.21
CA TRP A 115 2.50 6.69 -9.07
C TRP A 115 3.91 7.28 -9.12
N GLY A 116 4.84 6.82 -8.28
CA GLY A 116 6.21 7.34 -8.26
C GLY A 116 6.96 6.97 -9.54
N ALA A 117 6.49 5.96 -10.28
CA ALA A 117 7.03 5.60 -11.60
C ALA A 117 6.55 6.55 -12.71
N PHE A 118 5.66 7.49 -12.40
CA PHE A 118 5.18 8.44 -13.40
C PHE A 118 6.31 9.35 -13.87
N GLY A 119 6.48 9.46 -15.19
CA GLY A 119 7.58 10.18 -15.81
C GLY A 119 8.75 9.30 -16.21
N GLU A 120 8.83 8.02 -15.82
CA GLU A 120 9.96 7.15 -16.21
C GLU A 120 10.13 6.95 -17.73
N ASN A 121 9.08 7.16 -18.54
CA ASN A 121 9.18 7.11 -20.01
C ASN A 121 9.32 8.50 -20.66
N GLY A 122 9.65 9.52 -19.86
CA GLY A 122 9.88 10.89 -20.31
C GLY A 122 8.63 11.77 -20.32
N GLU A 123 7.50 11.32 -19.74
CA GLU A 123 6.26 12.10 -19.67
C GLU A 123 6.43 13.44 -18.92
N LEU A 124 7.46 13.55 -18.08
CA LEU A 124 7.77 14.73 -17.27
C LEU A 124 9.07 15.44 -17.66
N ASP A 125 9.73 15.05 -18.75
CA ASP A 125 11.04 15.59 -19.12
C ASP A 125 11.02 17.10 -19.41
N ASP A 126 9.91 17.62 -19.95
CA ASP A 126 9.72 19.06 -20.19
C ASP A 126 9.69 19.90 -18.90
N PHE A 127 9.41 19.26 -17.77
CA PHE A 127 9.36 19.89 -16.44
C PHE A 127 10.60 19.61 -15.60
N CYS A 128 11.49 18.74 -16.09
CA CYS A 128 12.73 18.39 -15.39
C CYS A 128 13.75 19.50 -15.48
N THR A 129 14.41 19.76 -14.36
CA THR A 129 15.55 20.66 -14.30
C THR A 129 16.86 19.86 -14.28
N ALA A 130 17.96 20.55 -14.53
CA ALA A 130 19.29 19.97 -14.37
C ALA A 130 19.57 19.47 -12.92
N PHE A 131 18.84 19.99 -11.92
CA PHE A 131 18.96 19.51 -10.54
C PHE A 131 18.31 18.15 -10.36
N ASP A 132 17.15 17.91 -10.98
CA ASP A 132 16.44 16.63 -10.89
C ASP A 132 17.29 15.52 -11.52
N HIS A 133 17.89 15.77 -12.68
CA HIS A 133 18.82 14.83 -13.32
C HIS A 133 20.03 14.51 -12.44
N LEU A 134 20.62 15.50 -11.77
CA LEU A 134 21.76 15.27 -10.88
C LEU A 134 21.39 14.38 -9.68
N VAL A 135 20.19 14.60 -9.11
CA VAL A 135 19.66 13.80 -8.00
C VAL A 135 19.42 12.36 -8.47
N ASP A 136 18.79 12.18 -9.63
CA ASP A 136 18.50 10.88 -10.22
C ASP A 136 19.79 10.10 -10.54
N ASP A 137 20.75 10.73 -11.21
CA ASP A 137 22.06 10.14 -11.56
C ASP A 137 22.87 9.71 -10.32
N SER A 138 22.63 10.36 -9.18
CA SER A 138 23.28 10.06 -7.90
C SER A 138 22.47 9.10 -7.01
N SER A 139 21.29 8.69 -7.45
CA SER A 139 20.38 7.85 -6.68
C SER A 139 20.77 6.37 -6.74
N SER A 140 20.17 5.56 -5.86
CA SER A 140 20.33 4.11 -5.88
C SER A 140 19.68 3.45 -7.11
N ASN A 141 18.72 4.12 -7.75
CA ASN A 141 17.93 3.59 -8.87
C ASN A 141 17.82 4.61 -10.03
N PRO A 142 18.92 4.95 -10.71
CA PRO A 142 18.89 5.95 -11.78
C PRO A 142 17.84 5.64 -12.86
N GLY A 143 17.07 6.65 -13.24
CA GLY A 143 15.98 6.57 -14.21
C GLY A 143 14.67 6.00 -13.66
N LYS A 144 14.59 5.70 -12.35
CA LYS A 144 13.38 5.19 -11.71
C LYS A 144 12.98 6.02 -10.51
N GLN A 145 11.66 6.15 -10.29
CA GLN A 145 11.10 6.86 -9.13
C GLN A 145 11.75 8.25 -8.94
N ARG A 146 11.88 9.01 -10.04
CA ARG A 146 12.69 10.25 -10.10
C ARG A 146 12.16 11.39 -9.21
N TYR A 147 10.91 11.31 -8.74
CA TYR A 147 10.19 12.39 -8.05
C TYR A 147 9.48 11.92 -6.77
#